data_AF-A0A1E7YYV8-F1
#
_entry.id   AF-A0A1E7YYV8-F1
#
_cell.length_a   1.000
_cell.length_b   1.000
_cell.length_c   1.000
_cell.angle_alpha   90.00
_cell.angle_beta   90.00
_cell.angle_gamma   90.00
#
_symmetry.space_group_name_H-M   'P 1'
#
loop_
_entity.id
_entity.type
_entity.pdbx_description
1 polymer ?
#
loop_
_entity_poly.entity_id
_entity_poly.type
_entity_poly.pdbx_seq_one_letter_code
_entity_poly.pdbx_strand_id
1 'polypeptide(L)'
;MGAHEADDFHLCQGPETLTALGGFPLVGQAVVRFSRLRQLIDPRFPVCSAIPNSGILIAKLGLPCQGKSDFEAIERFRRDPFFAQALGLRAVPSSATLR
;
A
#
# COMPACT_ATOMS: atom_id res chain seq x y z
N MET A 1 50.03 -25.26 -3.09
CA MET A 1 48.93 -26.12 -2.60
C MET A 1 48.04 -25.22 -1.74
N GLY A 2 46.84 -24.88 -2.21
CA GLY A 2 45.94 -23.95 -1.54
C GLY A 2 45.02 -23.27 -2.54
N ALA A 3 44.07 -24.04 -3.08
CA ALA A 3 43.01 -23.52 -3.91
C ALA A 3 42.07 -22.69 -3.03
N HIS A 4 41.90 -21.41 -3.36
CA HIS A 4 40.83 -20.59 -2.80
C HIS A 4 39.54 -21.02 -3.50
N GLU A 5 38.77 -21.87 -2.82
CA GLU A 5 37.41 -22.24 -3.20
C GLU A 5 36.55 -20.99 -3.05
N ALA A 6 36.20 -20.38 -4.19
CA ALA A 6 35.24 -19.28 -4.22
C ALA A 6 33.86 -19.89 -3.99
N ASP A 7 33.21 -19.50 -2.89
CA ASP A 7 31.84 -19.86 -2.56
C ASP A 7 30.93 -19.59 -3.78
N ASP A 8 30.36 -20.65 -4.35
CA ASP A 8 29.54 -20.61 -5.56
C ASP A 8 28.12 -20.15 -5.20
N PHE A 9 27.83 -18.87 -5.45
CA PHE A 9 26.53 -18.28 -5.16
C PHE A 9 25.52 -18.65 -6.25
N HIS A 10 24.65 -19.62 -5.97
CA HIS A 10 23.51 -19.95 -6.84
C HIS A 10 22.30 -19.06 -6.57
N LEU A 11 22.03 -18.12 -7.48
CA LEU A 11 20.78 -17.38 -7.52
C LEU A 11 19.68 -18.24 -8.15
N CYS A 12 18.78 -18.78 -7.33
CA CYS A 12 17.61 -19.53 -7.80
C CYS A 12 16.40 -18.58 -7.94
N GLN A 13 15.76 -18.58 -9.11
CA GLN A 13 14.51 -17.84 -9.31
C GLN A 13 13.35 -18.58 -8.62
N GLY A 14 12.64 -17.90 -7.74
CA GLY A 14 11.39 -18.41 -7.15
C GLY A 14 10.21 -18.34 -8.13
N PRO A 15 9.09 -19.01 -7.82
CA PRO A 15 7.88 -18.97 -8.66
C PRO A 15 7.18 -17.60 -8.66
N GLU A 16 7.58 -16.67 -7.78
CA GLU A 16 6.99 -15.36 -7.65
C GLU A 16 7.40 -14.36 -8.75
N THR A 17 6.44 -13.56 -9.20
CA THR A 17 6.71 -12.42 -10.08
C THR A 17 6.99 -11.19 -9.23
N LEU A 18 8.26 -10.78 -9.17
CA LEU A 18 8.65 -9.52 -8.54
C LEU A 18 8.32 -8.35 -9.47
N THR A 19 7.56 -7.39 -8.97
CA THR A 19 7.28 -6.13 -9.66
C THR A 19 7.91 -4.97 -8.90
N ALA A 20 8.09 -3.83 -9.58
CA ALA A 20 8.57 -2.60 -8.94
C ALA A 20 7.64 -2.12 -7.79
N LEU A 21 6.40 -2.64 -7.70
CA LEU A 21 5.43 -2.32 -6.66
C LEU A 21 5.40 -3.38 -5.53
N GLY A 22 6.29 -4.37 -5.54
CA GLY A 22 6.33 -5.45 -4.55
C GLY A 22 6.56 -4.97 -3.11
N GLY A 23 7.16 -3.79 -2.92
CA GLY A 23 7.30 -3.15 -1.60
C GLY A 23 6.06 -2.44 -1.09
N PHE A 24 5.05 -2.19 -1.95
CA PHE A 24 3.86 -1.41 -1.59
C PHE A 24 3.01 -2.08 -0.49
N PRO A 25 2.79 -3.41 -0.48
CA PRO A 25 2.12 -4.08 0.64
C PRO A 25 2.84 -3.94 1.99
N LEU A 26 4.17 -3.78 2.00
CA LEU A 26 4.92 -3.53 3.25
C LEU A 26 4.55 -2.18 3.85
N VAL A 27 4.33 -1.16 3.01
CA VAL A 27 3.84 0.15 3.47
C VAL A 27 2.47 -0.01 4.13
N GLY A 28 1.55 -0.72 3.49
CA GLY A 28 0.23 -0.95 4.07
C GLY A 28 0.27 -1.76 5.35
N GLN A 29 1.13 -2.78 5.46
CA GLN A 29 1.36 -3.49 6.72
C GLN A 29 1.90 -2.56 7.80
N ALA A 30 2.86 -1.69 7.48
CA ALA A 30 3.41 -0.74 8.43
C ALA A 30 2.34 0.23 8.94
N VAL A 31 1.50 0.74 8.04
CA VAL A 31 0.36 1.59 8.39
C VAL A 31 -0.62 0.85 9.29
N VAL A 32 -1.03 -0.37 8.94
CA VAL A 32 -1.98 -1.15 9.74
C VAL A 32 -1.41 -1.49 11.12
N ARG A 33 -0.12 -1.85 11.20
CA ARG A 33 0.49 -2.39 12.43
C ARG A 33 1.00 -1.30 13.39
N PHE A 34 1.54 -0.20 12.88
CA PHE A 34 2.25 0.77 13.72
C PHE A 34 1.52 2.11 13.90
N SER A 35 0.67 2.51 12.95
CA SER A 35 0.12 3.88 12.96
C SER A 35 -1.06 4.09 13.91
N ARG A 36 -1.78 3.02 14.31
CA ARG A 36 -3.06 3.08 15.05
C ARG A 36 -4.10 4.04 14.44
N LEU A 37 -3.95 4.44 13.16
CA LEU A 37 -4.77 5.48 12.53
C LEU A 37 -6.27 5.19 12.60
N ARG A 38 -6.68 3.95 12.36
CA ARG A 38 -8.10 3.55 12.43
C ARG A 38 -8.70 3.79 13.83
N GLN A 39 -7.95 3.42 14.87
CA GLN A 39 -8.38 3.57 16.26
C GLN A 39 -8.43 5.05 16.71
N LEU A 40 -7.58 5.90 16.14
CA LEU A 40 -7.49 7.31 16.52
C LEU A 40 -8.46 8.21 15.73
N ILE A 41 -8.70 7.90 14.46
CA ILE A 41 -9.44 8.76 13.54
C ILE A 41 -10.93 8.42 13.54
N ASP A 42 -11.29 7.14 13.40
CA ASP A 42 -12.69 6.76 13.20
C ASP A 42 -13.61 7.12 14.38
N PRO A 43 -13.19 7.02 15.66
CA PRO A 43 -14.01 7.48 16.79
C PRO A 43 -14.16 9.00 16.87
N ARG A 44 -13.17 9.75 16.38
CA ARG A 44 -13.19 11.23 16.40
C ARG A 44 -13.96 11.82 15.23
N PHE A 45 -13.95 11.13 14.10
CA PHE A 45 -14.57 11.55 12.86
C PHE A 45 -15.56 10.46 12.43
N PRO A 46 -16.81 10.49 12.95
CA PRO A 46 -17.83 9.53 12.57
C PRO A 46 -18.02 9.51 11.06
N VAL A 47 -18.25 8.31 10.54
CA VAL A 47 -18.25 8.03 9.11
C VAL A 47 -19.50 8.62 8.46
N CYS A 48 -19.33 9.61 7.59
CA CYS A 48 -20.43 10.23 6.82
C CYS A 48 -20.65 9.59 5.44
N SER A 49 -19.84 8.59 5.06
CA SER A 49 -19.86 7.96 3.73
C SER A 49 -19.69 6.44 3.79
N ALA A 50 -19.67 5.73 2.67
CA ALA A 50 -19.40 4.28 2.67
C ALA A 50 -17.97 3.92 3.13
N ILE A 51 -17.04 4.89 3.13
CA ILE A 51 -15.62 4.68 3.43
C ILE A 51 -15.28 5.38 4.76
N PRO A 52 -14.62 4.69 5.71
CA PRO A 52 -14.19 5.32 6.96
C PRO A 52 -13.15 6.41 6.70
N ASN A 53 -13.15 7.47 7.52
CA ASN A 53 -12.22 8.59 7.37
C ASN A 53 -10.75 8.16 7.48
N SER A 54 -10.45 7.17 8.34
CA SER A 54 -9.13 6.54 8.35
C SER A 54 -8.75 5.91 7.00
N GLY A 55 -9.71 5.30 6.31
CA GLY A 55 -9.54 4.72 4.98
C GLY A 55 -9.22 5.77 3.92
N ILE A 56 -9.85 6.94 3.98
CA ILE A 56 -9.55 8.08 3.10
C ILE A 56 -8.11 8.55 3.31
N LEU A 57 -7.69 8.72 4.57
CA LEU A 57 -6.32 9.12 4.90
C LEU A 57 -5.28 8.09 4.44
N ILE A 58 -5.54 6.81 4.67
CA ILE A 58 -4.64 5.73 4.23
C ILE A 58 -4.54 5.69 2.70
N ALA A 59 -5.65 5.85 1.97
CA ALA A 59 -5.63 5.94 0.50
C ALA A 59 -4.82 7.16 0.02
N LYS A 60 -4.96 8.30 0.69
CA LYS A 60 -4.20 9.52 0.41
C LYS A 60 -2.69 9.32 0.62
N LEU A 61 -2.29 8.59 1.66
CA LEU A 61 -0.89 8.22 1.91
C LEU A 61 -0.35 7.22 0.86
N GLY A 62 -1.21 6.35 0.34
CA GLY A 62 -0.83 5.36 -0.68
C GLY A 62 -0.44 5.95 -2.03
N LEU A 63 -0.95 7.14 -2.39
CA LEU A 63 -0.64 7.80 -3.66
C LEU A 63 0.85 8.23 -3.75
N PRO A 64 1.41 9.00 -2.79
CA PRO A 64 2.83 9.33 -2.76
C PRO A 64 3.75 8.11 -2.71
N CYS A 65 3.34 7.03 -2.03
CA CYS A 65 4.11 5.79 -1.97
C CYS A 65 4.23 5.08 -3.34
N GLN A 66 3.38 5.43 -4.32
CA GLN A 66 3.49 5.01 -5.71
C GLN A 66 4.05 6.11 -6.63
N GLY A 67 4.59 7.20 -6.07
CA GLY A 67 5.10 8.34 -6.83
C GLY A 67 4.02 9.18 -7.50
N LYS A 68 2.76 9.15 -7.01
CA LYS A 68 1.65 9.96 -7.52
C LYS A 68 1.35 11.10 -6.56
N SER A 69 1.40 12.33 -7.06
CA SER A 69 1.09 13.54 -6.29
C SER A 69 -0.34 14.04 -6.45
N ASP A 70 -0.99 13.69 -7.56
CA ASP A 70 -2.32 14.17 -7.91
C ASP A 70 -3.44 13.21 -7.45
N PHE A 71 -4.55 13.77 -6.97
CA PHE A 71 -5.68 12.98 -6.48
C PHE A 71 -6.43 12.22 -7.58
N GLU A 72 -6.43 12.69 -8.83
CA GLU A 72 -7.06 11.97 -9.95
C GLU A 72 -6.38 10.63 -10.23
N ALA A 73 -5.11 10.47 -9.81
CA ALA A 73 -4.42 9.20 -9.93
C ALA A 73 -5.15 8.06 -9.18
N ILE A 74 -5.98 8.38 -8.18
CA ILE A 74 -6.76 7.39 -7.43
C ILE A 74 -7.78 6.64 -8.29
N GLU A 75 -8.34 7.29 -9.32
CA GLU A 75 -9.38 6.70 -10.16
C GLU A 75 -8.88 5.46 -10.91
N ARG A 76 -7.59 5.42 -11.24
CA ARG A 76 -6.94 4.27 -11.87
C ARG A 76 -6.92 3.04 -10.97
N PHE A 77 -6.91 3.25 -9.65
CA PHE A 77 -6.85 2.17 -8.66
C PHE A 77 -8.24 1.69 -8.21
N ARG A 78 -9.32 2.37 -8.61
CA ARG A 78 -10.68 1.99 -8.17
C ARG A 78 -11.15 0.65 -8.71
N ARG A 79 -10.62 0.22 -9.85
CA ARG A 79 -10.90 -1.08 -10.47
C ARG A 79 -9.77 -2.09 -10.24
N ASP A 80 -8.70 -1.67 -9.58
CA ASP A 80 -7.54 -2.51 -9.28
C ASP A 80 -7.61 -2.98 -7.82
N PRO A 81 -7.78 -4.29 -7.57
CA PRO A 81 -7.83 -4.80 -6.20
C PRO A 81 -6.49 -4.65 -5.46
N PHE A 82 -5.35 -4.58 -6.17
CA PHE A 82 -4.03 -4.57 -5.56
C PHE A 82 -3.84 -3.39 -4.60
N PHE A 83 -4.22 -2.17 -5.04
CA PHE A 83 -4.05 -0.97 -4.21
C PHE A 83 -4.84 -1.04 -2.90
N ALA A 84 -6.11 -1.47 -2.98
CA ALA A 84 -6.96 -1.62 -1.80
C ALA A 84 -6.41 -2.71 -0.87
N GLN A 85 -6.06 -3.88 -1.41
CA GLN A 85 -5.55 -5.01 -0.64
C GLN A 85 -4.21 -4.69 0.03
N ALA A 86 -3.27 -4.08 -0.71
CA ALA A 86 -1.97 -3.71 -0.19
C ALA A 86 -2.07 -2.78 1.02
N LEU A 87 -3.03 -1.84 1.02
CA LEU A 87 -3.28 -0.90 2.12
C LEU A 87 -4.32 -1.39 3.14
N GLY A 88 -4.88 -2.58 2.95
CA GLY A 88 -5.95 -3.15 3.78
C GLY A 88 -7.27 -2.35 3.74
N LEU A 89 -7.55 -1.63 2.67
CA LEU A 89 -8.76 -0.85 2.45
C LEU A 89 -9.91 -1.75 1.98
N ARG A 90 -11.14 -1.44 2.41
CA ARG A 90 -12.36 -2.12 1.92
C ARG A 90 -12.77 -1.64 0.52
N ALA A 91 -12.55 -0.36 0.25
CA ALA A 91 -12.83 0.27 -1.04
C ALA A 91 -11.88 1.44 -1.26
N VAL A 92 -11.57 1.73 -2.52
CA VAL A 92 -10.76 2.89 -2.91
C VAL A 92 -11.69 4.11 -3.05
N PRO A 93 -11.41 5.23 -2.37
CA PRO A 93 -12.20 6.46 -2.51
C PRO A 93 -12.05 7.05 -3.92
N SER A 94 -13.04 7.86 -4.33
CA SER A 94 -12.92 8.65 -5.56
C SER A 94 -12.00 9.84 -5.34
N SER A 95 -11.52 10.45 -6.43
CA SER A 95 -10.77 11.70 -6.40
C SER A 95 -11.56 12.80 -5.65
N ALA A 96 -12.87 12.86 -5.87
CA ALA A 96 -13.75 13.80 -5.18
C ALA A 96 -13.81 13.57 -3.67
N THR A 97 -13.74 12.32 -3.20
CA THR A 97 -13.73 11.98 -1.76
C THR A 97 -12.37 12.26 -1.09
N LEU A 98 -11.28 12.35 -1.86
CA LEU A 98 -9.95 12.67 -1.32
C LEU A 98 -9.70 14.16 -1.09
N ARG A 99 -10.50 15.03 -1.72
CA ARG A 99 -10.43 16.50 -1.60
C ARG A 99 -11.21 16.97 -0.37
#